data_AF-A0A5B1CLZ0-F1
#
_entry.id   AF-A0A5B1CLZ0-F1
#
_cell.length_a   1.000
_cell.length_b   1.000
_cell.length_c   1.000
_cell.angle_alpha   90.00
_cell.angle_beta   90.00
_cell.angle_gamma   90.00
#
_symmetry.space_group_name_H-M   'P 1'
#
loop_
_entity.id
_entity.type
_entity.pdbx_description
1 polymer ?
#
loop_
_entity_poly.entity_id
_entity_poly.type
_entity_poly.pdbx_seq_one_letter_code
_entity_poly.pdbx_strand_id
1 'polypeptide(L)'
;MTDLTSSSQQGRKSTINLVRSSHPWTEADSAAGYVLKYIVPMRRILTDVVGSQEVADGALKLLLGHLVSAGFGDQKSGKLRDFLVRGVRSAAKTAVADLPDDKRPDLNLDVATLESKTWLTYWREGLLERAWRALERLEHSSTDKPYYTVLFSATSGEAKTTPALVEKIHGEIGQKLDEATVQQFLTESRTMFAQMIADEVAETIKSPTSEDVKREIALLGLSKAFSGITV
;
A
#
# COMPACT_ATOMS: atom_id res chain seq x y z
N MET A 1 -6.41 29.52 -46.04
CA MET A 1 -5.01 29.03 -46.03
C MET A 1 -4.26 29.92 -45.05
N THR A 2 -3.50 29.36 -44.12
CA THR A 2 -2.97 29.93 -42.85
C THR A 2 -4.02 30.04 -41.73
N ASP A 3 -3.81 29.57 -40.50
CA ASP A 3 -2.70 28.79 -39.92
C ASP A 3 -3.25 28.00 -38.73
N LEU A 4 -2.85 26.73 -38.64
CA LEU A 4 -3.12 25.85 -37.50
C LEU A 4 -2.28 26.35 -36.32
N THR A 5 -2.92 26.89 -35.28
CA THR A 5 -2.30 27.05 -33.97
C THR A 5 -2.04 25.68 -33.36
N SER A 6 -0.89 25.11 -33.72
CA SER A 6 -0.20 24.06 -32.99
C SER A 6 0.01 24.53 -31.57
N SER A 7 -0.93 24.16 -30.70
CA SER A 7 -0.81 24.33 -29.26
C SER A 7 0.23 23.32 -28.79
N SER A 8 1.45 23.79 -28.59
CA SER A 8 2.54 23.05 -27.97
C SER A 8 2.09 22.55 -26.60
N GLN A 9 1.76 21.26 -26.50
CA GLN A 9 1.75 20.53 -25.24
C GLN A 9 3.19 20.41 -24.74
N GLN A 10 3.76 21.53 -24.28
CA GLN A 10 4.99 21.54 -23.50
C GLN A 10 4.69 20.84 -22.17
N GLY A 11 5.41 19.75 -21.92
CA GLY A 11 5.14 18.74 -20.89
C GLY A 11 4.73 19.32 -19.54
N ARG A 12 3.47 19.11 -19.17
CA ARG A 12 3.03 19.22 -17.78
C ARG A 12 3.84 18.21 -16.98
N LYS A 13 4.79 18.70 -16.17
CA LYS A 13 5.48 17.87 -15.19
C LYS A 13 4.45 17.38 -14.19
N SER A 14 4.17 16.08 -14.21
CA SER A 14 3.38 15.43 -13.17
C SER A 14 3.99 15.74 -11.81
N THR A 15 3.23 16.40 -10.94
CA THR A 15 3.68 16.80 -9.61
C THR A 15 2.85 16.07 -8.56
N ILE A 16 3.51 15.48 -7.59
CA ILE A 16 2.86 14.91 -6.40
C ILE A 16 3.15 15.79 -5.19
N ASN A 17 2.32 15.68 -4.16
CA ASN A 17 2.59 16.30 -2.87
C ASN A 17 2.66 15.18 -1.85
N LEU A 18 3.80 15.04 -1.18
CA LEU A 18 4.04 13.96 -0.23
C LEU A 18 3.22 14.06 1.05
N VAL A 19 2.69 15.25 1.35
CA VAL A 19 1.87 15.51 2.53
C VAL A 19 0.71 16.44 2.13
N ARG A 20 -0.40 15.86 1.64
CA ARG A 20 -1.57 16.64 1.20
C ARG A 20 -2.51 17.04 2.33
N SER A 21 -2.74 16.13 3.28
CA SER A 21 -3.44 16.30 4.55
C SER A 21 -3.56 14.90 5.13
N SER A 22 -2.63 14.48 5.98
CA SER A 22 -2.76 13.19 6.65
C SER A 22 -3.56 13.39 7.93
N HIS A 23 -4.48 12.47 8.21
CA HIS A 23 -4.81 12.15 9.59
C HIS A 23 -3.84 11.03 9.94
N PRO A 24 -2.73 11.29 10.64
CA PRO A 24 -1.81 10.24 11.01
C PRO A 24 -2.52 9.21 11.89
N TRP A 25 -2.10 7.96 11.83
CA TRP A 25 -2.66 6.88 12.66
C TRP A 25 -2.65 7.21 14.17
N THR A 26 -1.76 8.10 14.61
CA THR A 26 -1.68 8.57 16.00
C THR A 26 -2.85 9.47 16.40
N GLU A 27 -3.45 10.19 15.45
CA GLU A 27 -4.59 11.09 15.68
C GLU A 27 -5.94 10.38 15.54
N ALA A 28 -5.94 9.09 15.19
CA ALA A 28 -7.16 8.31 15.07
C ALA A 28 -7.87 8.16 16.43
N ASP A 29 -9.18 8.44 16.43
CA ASP A 29 -10.09 8.19 17.57
C ASP A 29 -10.26 6.70 17.86
N SER A 30 -10.07 5.86 16.83
CA SER A 30 -10.16 4.40 16.94
C SER A 30 -9.01 3.72 16.22
N ALA A 31 -8.38 2.75 16.90
CA ALA A 31 -7.35 1.92 16.30
C ALA A 31 -7.90 1.04 15.18
N ALA A 32 -9.18 0.65 15.24
CA ALA A 32 -9.81 -0.22 14.25
C ALA A 32 -9.69 0.34 12.82
N GLY A 33 -9.85 1.66 12.65
CA GLY A 33 -9.78 2.31 11.34
C GLY A 33 -8.43 2.13 10.63
N TYR A 34 -7.33 1.96 11.37
CA TYR A 34 -5.99 1.73 10.80
C TYR A 34 -5.60 0.26 10.83
N VAL A 35 -5.89 -0.44 11.91
CA VAL A 35 -5.44 -1.82 12.10
C VAL A 35 -6.11 -2.77 11.12
N LEU A 36 -7.41 -2.57 10.84
CA LEU A 36 -8.15 -3.40 9.87
C LEU A 36 -7.57 -3.28 8.46
N LYS A 37 -6.96 -2.14 8.11
CA LYS A 37 -6.28 -1.92 6.83
C LYS A 37 -5.10 -2.88 6.62
N TYR A 38 -4.49 -3.37 7.71
CA TYR A 38 -3.24 -4.13 7.71
C TYR A 38 -3.38 -5.54 8.33
N ILE A 39 -4.58 -6.12 8.32
CA ILE A 39 -4.83 -7.49 8.80
C ILE A 39 -3.97 -8.51 8.03
N VAL A 40 -3.96 -8.42 6.70
CA VAL A 40 -3.25 -9.38 5.84
C VAL A 40 -1.75 -9.44 6.16
N PRO A 41 -0.99 -8.33 6.20
CA PRO A 41 0.43 -8.40 6.54
C PRO A 41 0.67 -8.90 7.97
N MET A 42 -0.18 -8.54 8.94
CA MET A 42 -0.09 -9.06 10.32
C MET A 42 -0.32 -10.58 10.38
N ARG A 43 -1.33 -11.09 9.67
CA ARG A 43 -1.64 -12.53 9.61
C ARG A 43 -0.50 -13.31 8.98
N ARG A 44 0.06 -12.81 7.88
CA ARG A 44 1.17 -13.47 7.17
C ARG A 44 2.41 -13.54 8.05
N ILE A 45 2.78 -12.44 8.70
CA ILE A 45 3.94 -12.48 9.59
C ILE A 45 3.70 -13.35 10.83
N LEU A 46 2.49 -13.37 11.38
CA LEU A 46 2.15 -14.28 12.48
C LEU A 46 2.27 -15.74 12.06
N THR A 47 1.83 -16.09 10.85
CA THR A 47 1.99 -17.44 10.29
C THR A 47 3.47 -17.84 10.22
N ASP A 48 4.33 -16.93 9.74
CA ASP A 48 5.77 -17.21 9.65
C ASP A 48 6.45 -17.30 11.03
N VAL A 49 5.96 -16.55 12.02
CA VAL A 49 6.48 -16.60 13.40
C VAL A 49 6.13 -17.91 14.10
N VAL A 50 4.89 -18.38 13.97
CA VAL A 50 4.37 -19.53 14.75
C VAL A 50 4.35 -20.84 13.97
N GLY A 51 4.56 -20.81 12.65
CA GLY A 51 4.56 -22.00 11.78
C GLY A 51 3.18 -22.67 11.60
N SER A 52 2.11 -22.07 12.13
CA SER A 52 0.75 -22.62 12.10
C SER A 52 -0.28 -21.53 11.82
N GLN A 53 -1.10 -21.73 10.79
CA GLN A 53 -2.16 -20.77 10.46
C GLN A 53 -3.22 -20.66 11.57
N GLU A 54 -3.54 -21.77 12.24
CA GLU A 54 -4.52 -21.79 13.33
C GLU A 54 -4.04 -20.96 14.52
N VAL A 55 -2.79 -21.17 14.95
CA VAL A 55 -2.19 -20.40 16.05
C VAL A 55 -2.02 -18.94 15.65
N ALA A 56 -1.65 -18.67 14.39
CA ALA A 56 -1.52 -17.31 13.88
C ALA A 56 -2.86 -16.56 13.89
N ASP A 57 -3.96 -17.23 13.51
CA ASP A 57 -5.30 -16.66 13.54
C ASP A 57 -5.76 -16.40 14.99
N GLY A 58 -5.41 -17.28 15.92
CA GLY A 58 -5.61 -17.05 17.37
C GLY A 58 -4.83 -15.83 17.88
N ALA A 59 -3.54 -15.74 17.58
CA ALA A 59 -2.70 -14.60 17.93
C ALA A 59 -3.22 -13.29 17.32
N LEU A 60 -3.67 -13.32 16.07
CA LEU A 60 -4.24 -12.16 15.41
C LEU A 60 -5.52 -11.68 16.10
N LYS A 61 -6.42 -12.60 16.50
CA LYS A 61 -7.61 -12.27 17.27
C LYS A 61 -7.26 -11.60 18.60
N LEU A 62 -6.25 -12.09 19.31
CA LEU A 62 -5.77 -11.48 20.56
C LEU A 62 -5.26 -10.05 20.30
N LEU A 63 -4.43 -9.86 19.27
CA LEU A 63 -3.90 -8.55 18.91
C LEU A 63 -5.02 -7.57 18.54
N LEU A 64 -5.94 -7.98 17.67
CA LEU A 64 -7.08 -7.16 17.25
C LEU A 64 -7.99 -6.83 18.44
N GLY A 65 -8.28 -7.81 19.30
CA GLY A 65 -9.08 -7.59 20.52
C GLY A 65 -8.45 -6.57 21.45
N HIS A 66 -7.13 -6.64 21.65
CA HIS A 66 -6.41 -5.65 22.44
C HIS A 66 -6.46 -4.25 21.80
N LEU A 67 -6.21 -4.13 20.49
CA LEU A 67 -6.21 -2.84 19.80
C LEU A 67 -7.60 -2.20 19.74
N VAL A 68 -8.66 -3.00 19.59
CA VAL A 68 -10.03 -2.50 19.59
C VAL A 68 -10.46 -2.04 20.99
N SER A 69 -10.04 -2.74 22.05
CA SER A 69 -10.44 -2.41 23.42
C SER A 69 -9.61 -1.28 24.05
N ALA A 70 -8.30 -1.32 23.91
CA ALA A 70 -7.37 -0.37 24.53
C ALA A 70 -6.91 0.75 23.58
N GLY A 71 -7.25 0.66 22.29
CA GLY A 71 -6.69 1.55 21.28
C GLY A 71 -5.19 1.35 21.12
N PHE A 72 -4.49 2.41 20.75
CA PHE A 72 -3.03 2.42 20.65
C PHE A 72 -2.32 2.81 21.96
N GLY A 73 -3.08 3.13 23.02
CA GLY A 73 -2.57 3.66 24.29
C GLY A 73 -1.67 4.90 24.12
N ASP A 74 -0.76 5.09 25.07
CA ASP A 74 0.25 6.17 25.04
C ASP A 74 1.40 5.90 24.04
N GLN A 75 1.41 4.73 23.41
CA GLN A 75 2.47 4.29 22.49
C GLN A 75 2.27 4.77 21.05
N LYS A 76 1.41 5.79 20.84
CA LYS A 76 1.17 6.51 19.58
C LYS A 76 2.41 7.32 19.17
N SER A 77 3.46 6.63 18.76
CA SER A 77 4.73 7.22 18.34
C SER A 77 5.36 6.49 17.17
N GLY A 78 6.11 7.23 16.35
CA GLY A 78 6.82 6.68 15.20
C GLY A 78 5.88 6.15 14.11
N LYS A 79 6.27 5.01 13.53
CA LYS A 79 5.58 4.39 12.39
C LYS A 79 4.63 3.31 12.86
N LEU A 80 3.45 3.25 12.24
CA LEU A 80 2.44 2.22 12.53
C LEU A 80 3.02 0.81 12.37
N ARG A 81 3.84 0.56 11.33
CA ARG A 81 4.46 -0.75 11.11
C ARG A 81 5.33 -1.21 12.28
N ASP A 82 6.05 -0.28 12.91
CA ASP A 82 6.97 -0.57 14.00
C ASP A 82 6.20 -0.88 15.28
N PHE A 83 5.06 -0.21 15.48
CA PHE A 83 4.12 -0.51 16.54
C PHE A 83 3.49 -1.90 16.33
N LEU A 84 2.98 -2.17 15.12
CA LEU A 84 2.27 -3.42 14.83
C LEU A 84 3.18 -4.65 14.91
N VAL A 85 4.43 -4.57 14.43
CA VAL A 85 5.34 -5.74 14.54
C VAL A 85 5.70 -6.07 15.99
N ARG A 86 5.76 -5.06 16.88
CA ARG A 86 5.90 -5.30 18.33
C ARG A 86 4.65 -5.98 18.90
N GLY A 87 3.46 -5.53 18.49
CA GLY A 87 2.18 -6.17 18.83
C GLY A 87 2.11 -7.63 18.37
N VAL A 88 2.50 -7.91 17.12
CA VAL A 88 2.60 -9.26 16.54
C VAL A 88 3.46 -10.18 17.41
N ARG A 89 4.65 -9.74 17.81
CA ARG A 89 5.54 -10.54 18.67
C ARG A 89 4.90 -10.85 20.02
N SER A 90 4.26 -9.85 20.62
CA SER A 90 3.60 -10.03 21.92
C SER A 90 2.45 -11.01 21.80
N ALA A 91 1.59 -10.85 20.79
CA ALA A 91 0.43 -11.69 20.57
C ALA A 91 0.82 -13.14 20.24
N ALA A 92 1.89 -13.35 19.46
CA ALA A 92 2.41 -14.69 19.19
C ALA A 92 2.87 -15.40 20.47
N LYS A 93 3.59 -14.69 21.35
CA LYS A 93 4.02 -15.24 22.65
C LYS A 93 2.83 -15.62 23.54
N THR A 94 1.83 -14.74 23.63
CA THR A 94 0.62 -15.01 24.42
C THR A 94 -0.13 -16.21 23.86
N ALA A 95 -0.37 -16.25 22.55
CA ALA A 95 -1.08 -17.35 21.91
C ALA A 95 -0.39 -18.70 22.12
N VAL A 96 0.94 -18.76 22.06
CA VAL A 96 1.69 -20.00 22.32
C VAL A 96 1.73 -20.36 23.80
N ALA A 97 1.80 -19.39 24.70
CA ALA A 97 1.77 -19.66 26.15
C ALA A 97 0.45 -20.33 26.58
N ASP A 98 -0.66 -19.97 25.94
CA ASP A 98 -1.99 -20.54 26.20
C ASP A 98 -2.16 -21.97 25.66
N LEU A 99 -1.24 -22.47 24.83
CA LEU A 99 -1.27 -23.84 24.35
C LEU A 99 -0.72 -24.83 25.41
N PRO A 100 -1.21 -26.08 25.41
CA PRO A 100 -0.59 -27.18 26.15
C PRO A 100 0.90 -27.31 25.81
N ASP A 101 1.73 -27.63 26.80
CA ASP A 101 3.20 -27.69 26.67
C ASP A 101 3.68 -28.56 25.49
N ASP A 102 3.00 -29.68 25.24
CA ASP A 102 3.29 -30.63 24.15
C ASP A 102 2.91 -30.12 22.75
N LYS A 103 2.16 -29.02 22.68
CA LYS A 103 1.65 -28.41 21.44
C LYS A 103 2.25 -27.04 21.16
N ARG A 104 3.15 -26.54 21.99
CA ARG A 104 3.78 -25.23 21.79
C ARG A 104 4.75 -25.28 20.62
N PRO A 105 4.52 -24.51 19.54
CA PRO A 105 5.50 -24.40 18.47
C PRO A 105 6.70 -23.57 18.91
N ASP A 106 7.86 -23.84 18.31
CA ASP A 106 9.03 -22.97 18.43
C ASP A 106 8.78 -21.65 17.68
N LEU A 107 8.87 -20.53 18.40
CA LEU A 107 8.62 -19.21 17.84
C LEU A 107 9.84 -18.70 17.06
N ASN A 108 9.68 -18.47 15.75
CA ASN A 108 10.65 -17.73 14.96
C ASN A 108 10.41 -16.23 15.07
N LEU A 109 10.89 -15.61 16.15
CA LEU A 109 10.68 -14.17 16.36
C LEU A 109 11.57 -13.29 15.47
N ASP A 110 12.59 -13.83 14.81
CA ASP A 110 13.55 -13.03 14.03
C ASP A 110 12.93 -12.47 12.75
N VAL A 111 11.94 -13.17 12.19
CA VAL A 111 11.17 -12.67 11.04
C VAL A 111 10.26 -11.50 11.42
N ALA A 112 9.90 -11.32 12.68
CA ALA A 112 9.06 -10.22 13.16
C ALA A 112 9.87 -9.16 13.92
N THR A 113 10.77 -8.49 13.21
CA THR A 113 11.60 -7.38 13.74
C THR A 113 11.45 -6.13 12.86
N LEU A 114 11.92 -4.97 13.35
CA LEU A 114 11.82 -3.69 12.63
C LEU A 114 12.56 -3.70 11.29
N GLU A 115 13.69 -4.41 11.25
CA GLU A 115 14.60 -4.53 10.09
C GLU A 115 14.35 -5.81 9.28
N SER A 116 13.36 -6.62 9.66
CA SER A 116 13.06 -7.86 8.96
C SER A 116 12.62 -7.58 7.52
N LYS A 117 13.34 -8.15 6.57
CA LYS A 117 12.98 -8.10 5.15
C LYS A 117 11.61 -8.72 4.89
N THR A 118 11.25 -9.79 5.61
CA THR A 118 9.94 -10.44 5.49
C THR A 118 8.83 -9.49 5.94
N TRP A 119 9.00 -8.84 7.10
CA TRP A 119 8.03 -7.88 7.62
C TRP A 119 7.87 -6.69 6.67
N LEU A 120 8.98 -6.09 6.22
CA LEU A 120 8.97 -4.98 5.26
C LEU A 120 8.30 -5.36 3.93
N THR A 121 8.50 -6.60 3.46
CA THR A 121 7.88 -7.11 2.25
C THR A 121 6.36 -7.21 2.38
N TYR A 122 5.86 -7.83 3.45
CA TYR A 122 4.42 -7.92 3.69
C TYR A 122 3.80 -6.55 3.91
N TRP A 123 4.47 -5.67 4.65
CA TRP A 123 4.02 -4.30 4.86
C TRP A 123 3.87 -3.54 3.54
N ARG A 124 4.89 -3.61 2.68
CA ARG A 124 4.88 -3.01 1.34
C ARG A 124 3.75 -3.56 0.48
N GLU A 125 3.55 -4.88 0.48
CA GLU A 125 2.47 -5.52 -0.29
C GLU A 125 1.10 -5.03 0.19
N GLY A 126 0.91 -4.92 1.51
CA GLY A 126 -0.31 -4.34 2.08
C GLY A 126 -0.56 -2.89 1.65
N LEU A 127 0.48 -2.04 1.64
CA LEU A 127 0.39 -0.66 1.14
C LEU A 127 0.01 -0.61 -0.35
N LEU A 128 0.66 -1.46 -1.17
CA LEU A 128 0.41 -1.52 -2.61
C LEU A 128 -1.00 -2.00 -2.92
N GLU A 129 -1.49 -3.04 -2.25
CA GLU A 129 -2.88 -3.52 -2.41
C GLU A 129 -3.89 -2.39 -2.12
N ARG A 130 -3.61 -1.55 -1.12
CA ARG A 130 -4.47 -0.42 -0.77
C ARG A 130 -4.47 0.67 -1.82
N ALA A 131 -3.29 1.04 -2.34
CA ALA A 131 -3.17 1.97 -3.45
C ALA A 131 -3.89 1.45 -4.71
N TRP A 132 -3.78 0.16 -5.02
CA TRP A 132 -4.48 -0.46 -6.15
C TRP A 132 -6.00 -0.39 -5.97
N ARG A 133 -6.51 -0.77 -4.80
CA ARG A 133 -7.95 -0.68 -4.50
C ARG A 133 -8.46 0.77 -4.53
N ALA A 134 -7.62 1.75 -4.18
CA ALA A 134 -7.99 3.16 -4.27
C ALA A 134 -8.13 3.62 -5.73
N LEU A 135 -7.20 3.19 -6.60
CA LEU A 135 -7.26 3.47 -8.04
C LEU A 135 -8.45 2.77 -8.70
N GLU A 136 -8.72 1.52 -8.33
CA GLU A 136 -9.89 0.75 -8.79
C GLU A 136 -11.20 1.43 -8.40
N ARG A 137 -11.34 1.89 -7.15
CA ARG A 137 -12.53 2.65 -6.70
C ARG A 137 -12.71 3.94 -7.48
N LEU A 138 -11.61 4.63 -7.82
CA LEU A 138 -11.67 5.84 -8.63
C LEU A 138 -12.25 5.55 -10.01
N GLU A 139 -11.75 4.52 -10.70
CA GLU A 139 -12.27 4.09 -11.99
C GLU A 139 -13.75 3.69 -11.90
N HIS A 140 -14.15 2.94 -10.87
CA HIS A 140 -15.56 2.58 -10.66
C HIS A 140 -16.47 3.80 -10.46
N SER A 141 -15.95 4.90 -9.92
CA SER A 141 -16.71 6.15 -9.78
C SER A 141 -16.77 7.01 -11.05
N SER A 142 -15.86 6.78 -12.01
CA SER A 142 -15.72 7.54 -13.24
C SER A 142 -15.21 6.62 -14.36
N THR A 143 -16.12 5.90 -14.99
CA THR A 143 -15.78 4.86 -15.99
C THR A 143 -15.26 5.43 -17.30
N ASP A 144 -15.35 6.75 -17.51
CA ASP A 144 -14.77 7.47 -18.66
C ASP A 144 -13.23 7.51 -18.62
N LYS A 145 -12.64 7.24 -17.45
CA LYS A 145 -11.20 7.30 -17.22
C LYS A 145 -10.71 5.97 -16.62
N PRO A 146 -10.34 4.99 -17.48
CA PRO A 146 -9.96 3.65 -17.07
C PRO A 146 -8.55 3.60 -16.47
N TYR A 147 -8.27 4.40 -15.44
CA TYR A 147 -6.95 4.56 -14.86
C TYR A 147 -6.39 3.29 -14.21
N TYR A 148 -7.25 2.54 -13.50
CA TYR A 148 -6.87 1.27 -12.91
C TYR A 148 -6.56 0.27 -14.00
N THR A 149 -7.48 0.10 -14.95
CA THR A 149 -7.35 -0.85 -16.05
C THR A 149 -6.10 -0.57 -16.89
N VAL A 150 -5.86 0.69 -17.27
CA VAL A 150 -4.67 1.10 -18.02
C VAL A 150 -3.37 0.77 -17.26
N LEU A 151 -3.28 1.16 -15.98
CA LEU A 151 -2.06 0.95 -15.21
C LEU A 151 -1.82 -0.52 -14.86
N PHE A 152 -2.87 -1.24 -14.50
CA PHE A 152 -2.81 -2.66 -14.18
C PHE A 152 -2.36 -3.46 -15.39
N SER A 153 -2.95 -3.22 -16.57
CA SER A 153 -2.59 -3.87 -17.82
C SER A 153 -1.14 -3.57 -18.27
N ALA A 154 -0.63 -2.37 -17.97
CA ALA A 154 0.77 -2.01 -18.22
C ALA A 154 1.76 -2.67 -17.23
N THR A 155 1.31 -3.10 -16.05
CA THR A 155 2.16 -3.65 -14.99
C THR A 155 2.07 -5.16 -14.86
N SER A 156 1.00 -5.80 -15.35
CA SER A 156 0.80 -7.26 -15.32
C SER A 156 1.76 -8.04 -16.23
N GLY A 157 2.54 -7.35 -17.07
CA GLY A 157 3.61 -7.95 -17.89
C GLY A 157 3.14 -8.58 -19.21
N GLU A 158 1.83 -8.60 -19.46
CA GLU A 158 1.22 -9.20 -20.66
C GLU A 158 1.30 -8.27 -21.88
N ALA A 159 1.22 -6.95 -21.68
CA ALA A 159 1.26 -5.95 -22.75
C ALA A 159 2.56 -5.13 -22.69
N LYS A 160 3.61 -5.59 -23.40
CA LYS A 160 4.95 -4.96 -23.37
C LYS A 160 5.11 -3.77 -24.32
N THR A 161 4.18 -3.58 -25.25
CA THR A 161 4.22 -2.51 -26.26
C THR A 161 2.95 -1.67 -26.19
N THR A 162 3.03 -0.40 -26.60
CA THR A 162 1.87 0.51 -26.65
C THR A 162 0.71 -0.07 -27.47
N PRO A 163 0.93 -0.63 -28.68
CA PRO A 163 -0.16 -1.22 -29.45
C PRO A 163 -0.80 -2.42 -28.75
N ALA A 164 0.00 -3.30 -28.14
CA ALA A 164 -0.53 -4.45 -27.40
C ALA A 164 -1.34 -4.02 -26.16
N LEU A 165 -0.94 -2.91 -25.51
CA LEU A 165 -1.65 -2.35 -24.38
C LEU A 165 -3.00 -1.77 -24.80
N VAL A 166 -3.05 -1.08 -25.95
CA VAL A 166 -4.30 -0.54 -26.52
C VAL A 166 -5.29 -1.66 -26.82
N GLU A 167 -4.86 -2.71 -27.52
CA GLU A 167 -5.71 -3.87 -27.83
C GLU A 167 -6.25 -4.55 -26.55
N LYS A 168 -5.39 -4.70 -25.54
CA LYS A 168 -5.79 -5.27 -24.25
C LYS A 168 -6.85 -4.40 -23.57
N ILE A 169 -6.60 -3.10 -23.48
CA ILE A 169 -7.55 -2.16 -22.86
C ILE A 169 -8.88 -2.18 -23.62
N HIS A 170 -8.88 -2.18 -24.96
CA HIS A 170 -10.12 -2.27 -25.75
C HIS A 170 -10.92 -3.52 -25.41
N GLY A 171 -10.25 -4.67 -25.25
CA GLY A 171 -10.89 -5.92 -24.84
C GLY A 171 -11.51 -5.87 -23.45
N GLU A 172 -10.91 -5.11 -22.53
CA GLU A 172 -11.37 -4.99 -21.13
C GLU A 172 -12.52 -3.98 -20.96
N ILE A 173 -12.43 -2.80 -21.60
CA ILE A 173 -13.40 -1.69 -21.39
C ILE A 173 -14.46 -1.59 -22.49
N GLY A 174 -14.27 -2.29 -23.62
CA GLY A 174 -15.20 -2.25 -24.76
C GLY A 174 -15.22 -0.92 -25.54
N GLN A 175 -14.34 0.02 -25.21
CA GLN A 175 -14.20 1.33 -25.86
C GLN A 175 -12.89 1.40 -26.66
N LYS A 176 -12.97 1.96 -27.87
CA LYS A 176 -11.79 2.24 -28.68
C LYS A 176 -11.12 3.53 -28.19
N LEU A 177 -9.96 3.38 -27.57
CA LEU A 177 -9.01 4.45 -27.26
C LEU A 177 -7.87 4.45 -28.27
N ASP A 178 -7.40 5.61 -28.70
CA ASP A 178 -6.18 5.70 -29.51
C ASP A 178 -4.91 5.58 -28.63
N GLU A 179 -3.76 5.37 -29.28
CA GLU A 179 -2.47 5.23 -28.59
C GLU A 179 -2.11 6.46 -27.75
N ALA A 180 -2.43 7.66 -28.25
CA ALA A 180 -2.12 8.92 -27.57
C ALA A 180 -2.90 9.04 -26.25
N THR A 181 -4.18 8.67 -26.28
CA THR A 181 -5.09 8.66 -25.12
C THR A 181 -4.63 7.62 -24.10
N VAL A 182 -4.26 6.41 -24.55
CA VAL A 182 -3.72 5.37 -23.64
C VAL A 182 -2.42 5.83 -22.98
N GLN A 183 -1.51 6.47 -23.72
CA GLN A 183 -0.28 7.02 -23.14
C GLN A 183 -0.52 8.15 -22.14
N GLN A 184 -1.49 9.01 -22.44
CA GLN A 184 -1.93 10.06 -21.51
C GLN A 184 -2.48 9.43 -20.23
N PHE A 185 -3.44 8.51 -20.34
CA PHE A 185 -4.01 7.81 -19.18
C PHE A 185 -2.96 7.04 -18.40
N LEU A 186 -1.98 6.42 -19.05
CA LEU A 186 -0.89 5.73 -18.36
C LEU A 186 -0.05 6.71 -17.51
N THR A 187 0.25 7.89 -18.04
CA THR A 187 0.99 8.94 -17.31
C THR A 187 0.19 9.47 -16.13
N GLU A 188 -1.09 9.76 -16.34
CA GLU A 188 -2.01 10.21 -15.29
C GLU A 188 -2.16 9.14 -14.21
N SER A 189 -2.43 7.88 -14.59
CA SER A 189 -2.59 6.76 -13.66
C SER A 189 -1.35 6.51 -12.81
N ARG A 190 -0.15 6.57 -13.40
CA ARG A 190 1.12 6.49 -12.65
C ARG A 190 1.23 7.60 -11.61
N THR A 191 0.87 8.82 -11.99
CA THR A 191 0.91 9.98 -11.10
C THR A 191 -0.09 9.82 -9.94
N MET A 192 -1.31 9.37 -10.24
CA MET A 192 -2.34 9.13 -9.23
C MET A 192 -1.96 7.99 -8.30
N PHE A 193 -1.43 6.90 -8.84
CA PHE A 193 -0.98 5.76 -8.04
C PHE A 193 0.19 6.11 -7.12
N ALA A 194 1.18 6.86 -7.62
CA ALA A 194 2.29 7.37 -6.81
C ALA A 194 1.78 8.29 -5.68
N GLN A 195 0.79 9.14 -5.97
CA GLN A 195 0.15 9.98 -4.96
C GLN A 195 -0.56 9.12 -3.90
N MET A 196 -1.34 8.11 -4.29
CA MET A 196 -2.02 7.20 -3.36
C MET A 196 -1.05 6.42 -2.47
N ILE A 197 0.11 6.02 -3.01
CA ILE A 197 1.18 5.42 -2.19
C ILE A 197 1.73 6.43 -1.18
N ALA A 198 2.01 7.67 -1.61
CA ALA A 198 2.53 8.70 -0.73
C ALA A 198 1.54 9.02 0.40
N ASP A 199 0.25 9.15 0.08
CA ASP A 199 -0.82 9.40 1.05
C ASP A 199 -0.90 8.26 2.08
N GLU A 200 -0.91 7.00 1.64
CA GLU A 200 -0.98 5.85 2.54
C GLU A 200 0.28 5.73 3.42
N VAL A 201 1.48 6.02 2.87
CA VAL A 201 2.71 6.07 3.68
C VAL A 201 2.64 7.19 4.72
N ALA A 202 2.23 8.40 4.32
CA ALA A 202 2.12 9.55 5.20
C ALA A 202 1.14 9.30 6.36
N GLU A 203 0.01 8.62 6.11
CA GLU A 203 -0.96 8.22 7.15
C GLU A 203 -0.35 7.28 8.21
N THR A 204 0.70 6.53 7.87
CA THR A 204 1.32 5.54 8.77
C THR A 204 2.46 6.11 9.62
N ILE A 205 2.83 7.39 9.44
CA ILE A 205 3.92 8.05 10.15
C ILE A 205 3.34 9.12 11.08
N LYS A 206 3.77 9.17 12.33
CA LYS A 206 3.43 10.27 13.24
C LYS A 206 3.98 11.60 12.71
N SER A 207 3.10 12.58 12.47
CA SER A 207 3.44 13.94 12.02
C SER A 207 4.40 13.95 10.81
N PRO A 208 3.96 13.42 9.65
CA PRO A 208 4.84 13.16 8.53
C PRO A 208 5.41 14.45 7.92
N THR A 209 6.73 14.45 7.69
CA THR A 209 7.38 15.42 6.79
C THR A 209 7.61 14.79 5.40
N SER A 210 7.83 15.62 4.38
CA SER A 210 8.20 15.15 3.04
C SER A 210 9.43 14.25 3.07
N GLU A 211 10.42 14.58 3.89
CA GLU A 211 11.64 13.80 4.08
C GLU A 211 11.36 12.44 4.72
N ASP A 212 10.44 12.38 5.69
CA ASP A 212 10.03 11.11 6.32
C ASP A 212 9.37 10.18 5.31
N VAL A 213 8.45 10.72 4.50
CA VAL A 213 7.75 9.96 3.46
C VAL A 213 8.72 9.47 2.40
N LYS A 214 9.66 10.32 1.94
CA LYS A 214 10.73 9.93 1.00
C LYS A 214 11.59 8.79 1.55
N ARG A 215 12.01 8.89 2.82
CA ARG A 215 12.83 7.84 3.46
C ARG A 215 12.08 6.53 3.57
N GLU A 216 10.80 6.57 3.93
CA GLU A 216 9.99 5.36 4.06
C GLU A 216 9.71 4.70 2.71
N ILE A 217 9.39 5.48 1.67
CA ILE A 217 9.24 4.99 0.29
C ILE A 217 10.53 4.28 -0.18
N ALA A 218 11.69 4.88 0.10
CA ALA A 218 12.98 4.30 -0.27
C ALA A 218 13.26 3.00 0.48
N LEU A 219 13.01 2.97 1.79
CA LEU A 219 13.19 1.78 2.62
C LEU A 219 12.31 0.61 2.15
N LEU A 220 11.08 0.91 1.74
CA LEU A 220 10.13 -0.08 1.22
C LEU A 220 10.42 -0.46 -0.24
N GLY A 221 11.43 0.12 -0.88
CA GLY A 221 11.75 -0.16 -2.29
C GLY A 221 10.65 0.29 -3.26
N LEU A 222 9.88 1.31 -2.89
CA LEU A 222 8.76 1.85 -3.67
C LEU A 222 9.17 3.00 -4.61
N SER A 223 10.43 3.45 -4.56
CA SER A 223 10.93 4.61 -5.32
C SER A 223 10.69 4.54 -6.82
N LYS A 224 10.62 3.34 -7.41
CA LYS A 224 10.35 3.16 -8.85
C LYS A 224 8.99 3.71 -9.26
N ALA A 225 7.98 3.67 -8.39
CA ALA A 225 6.65 4.23 -8.67
C ALA A 225 6.67 5.76 -8.85
N PHE A 226 7.73 6.42 -8.37
CA PHE A 226 7.92 7.87 -8.39
C PHE A 226 8.86 8.34 -9.50
N SER A 227 9.38 7.41 -10.31
CA SER A 227 10.34 7.75 -11.38
C SER A 227 9.69 8.64 -12.45
N GLY A 228 10.34 9.75 -12.79
CA GLY A 228 9.83 10.71 -13.77
C GLY A 228 8.72 11.63 -13.26
N ILE A 229 8.37 11.55 -11.96
CA ILE A 229 7.38 12.41 -11.30
C ILE A 229 8.13 13.45 -10.47
N THR A 230 7.67 14.70 -10.54
CA THR A 230 8.19 15.78 -9.68
C THR A 230 7.55 15.67 -8.30
N VAL A 231 8.38 15.71 -7.25
CA VAL A 231 7.98 15.44 -5.85
C VAL A 231 8.30 16.63 -4.96
#